data_AF-A0A258GP49-F1
#
_entry.id   AF-A0A258GP49-F1
#
_cell.length_a   1.000
_cell.length_b   1.000
_cell.length_c   1.000
_cell.angle_alpha   90.00
_cell.angle_beta   90.00
_cell.angle_gamma   90.00
#
_symmetry.space_group_name_H-M   'P 1'
#
loop_
_entity.id
_entity.type
_entity.pdbx_description
1 polymer ?
#
loop_
_entity_poly.entity_id
_entity_poly.type
_entity_poly.pdbx_seq_one_letter_code
_entity_poly.pdbx_strand_id
1 'polypeptide(L)'
;MLNRAIASLAAIAFGLAVTTPPASAQVMNYPPGQFFIGGYPFTCGNATVSVVNGLGDLGKASPGQLLALDASLNNYPVEVIGFVFAHECAHFMGQMNEDSADAMAIQMGKQQGWISPYGLQQICASVYFSAGSWTHFPGPMRCQRLMQFYSSY
;
A
#
# COMPACT_ATOMS: atom_id res chain seq x y z
N MET A 1 63.84 16.78 49.95
CA MET A 1 63.84 17.19 48.52
C MET A 1 63.22 16.06 47.71
N LEU A 2 62.29 16.41 46.82
CA LEU A 2 61.57 15.61 45.79
C LEU A 2 62.40 14.44 45.22
N ASN A 3 61.84 13.31 44.80
CA ASN A 3 60.92 13.22 43.66
C ASN A 3 60.32 11.80 43.55
N ARG A 4 58.99 11.64 43.52
CA ARG A 4 58.33 10.43 43.03
C ARG A 4 57.60 10.78 41.74
N ALA A 5 58.16 10.38 40.61
CA ALA A 5 57.52 10.51 39.31
C ALA A 5 56.42 9.44 39.19
N ILE A 6 55.16 9.87 39.19
CA ILE A 6 54.03 9.02 38.81
C ILE A 6 53.77 9.32 37.33
N ALA A 7 54.13 8.38 36.46
CA ALA A 7 53.81 8.44 35.04
C ALA A 7 52.36 7.95 34.84
N SER A 8 51.44 8.88 34.59
CA SER A 8 50.07 8.57 34.20
C SER A 8 50.02 8.22 32.72
N LEU A 9 49.78 6.93 32.42
CA LEU A 9 49.40 6.47 31.09
C LEU A 9 47.95 6.92 30.81
N ALA A 10 47.77 7.98 30.04
CA ALA A 10 46.47 8.34 29.49
C ALA A 10 46.18 7.41 28.29
N ALA A 11 45.35 6.39 28.51
CA ALA A 11 44.79 5.58 27.43
C ALA A 11 43.70 6.39 26.71
N ILE A 12 44.00 6.89 25.51
CA ILE A 12 43.01 7.53 24.64
C ILE A 12 42.18 6.42 24.00
N ALA A 13 40.98 6.18 24.53
CA ALA A 13 40.00 5.32 23.89
C ALA A 13 39.38 6.06 22.69
N PHE A 14 39.84 5.73 21.48
CA PHE A 14 39.16 6.12 20.24
C PHE A 14 37.83 5.36 20.16
N GLY A 15 36.74 6.02 20.52
CA GLY A 15 35.40 5.51 20.29
C GLY A 15 35.08 5.50 18.80
N LEU A 16 35.08 4.32 18.18
CA LEU A 16 34.49 4.13 16.86
C LEU A 16 32.97 4.33 16.97
N ALA A 17 32.50 5.51 16.59
CA ALA A 17 31.09 5.73 16.36
C ALA A 17 30.66 4.94 15.11
N VAL A 18 30.07 3.77 15.33
CA VAL A 18 29.43 2.98 14.26
C VAL A 18 28.14 3.71 13.89
N THR A 19 28.19 4.54 12.84
CA THR A 19 26.99 5.11 12.24
C THR A 19 26.35 4.04 11.37
N THR A 20 25.29 3.39 11.84
CA THR A 20 24.46 2.54 10.98
C THR A 20 23.80 3.45 9.93
N PRO A 21 24.00 3.20 8.62
CA PRO A 21 23.27 3.96 7.61
C PRO A 21 21.76 3.73 7.81
N PRO A 22 20.92 4.75 7.55
CA PRO A 22 19.48 4.56 7.60
C PRO A 22 19.10 3.43 6.65
N ALA A 23 18.24 2.51 7.12
CA ALA A 23 17.75 1.43 6.29
C ALA A 23 17.08 2.01 5.04
N SER A 24 17.61 1.72 3.85
CA SER A 24 16.97 2.09 2.59
C SER A 24 15.57 1.48 2.55
N ALA A 25 14.56 2.29 2.22
CA ALA A 25 13.22 1.79 1.98
C ALA A 25 13.28 0.67 0.93
N GLN A 26 12.87 -0.54 1.32
CA GLN A 26 12.84 -1.67 0.41
C GLN A 26 11.71 -1.41 -0.60
N VAL A 27 12.07 -1.36 -1.88
CA VAL A 27 11.13 -1.26 -3.02
C VAL A 27 11.20 -2.56 -3.78
N MET A 28 10.06 -3.24 -3.91
CA MET A 28 9.93 -4.46 -4.70
C MET A 28 9.07 -4.16 -5.93
N ASN A 29 9.67 -4.29 -7.11
CA ASN A 29 8.99 -4.01 -8.38
C ASN A 29 8.56 -5.30 -9.06
N TYR A 30 7.30 -5.36 -9.44
CA TYR A 30 6.72 -6.45 -10.22
C TYR A 30 6.40 -5.92 -11.62
N PRO A 31 7.08 -6.42 -12.66
CA PRO A 31 6.75 -6.06 -14.04
C PRO A 31 5.29 -6.41 -14.41
N PRO A 32 4.76 -5.86 -15.52
CA PRO A 32 3.42 -6.18 -15.99
C PRO A 32 3.18 -7.69 -16.06
N GLY A 33 2.07 -8.15 -15.46
CA GLY A 33 1.72 -9.57 -15.43
C GLY A 33 2.44 -10.42 -14.37
N GLN A 34 3.31 -9.83 -13.55
CA GLN A 34 4.06 -10.57 -12.52
C GLN A 34 3.61 -10.29 -11.09
N PHE A 35 2.54 -9.51 -10.89
CA PHE A 35 1.99 -9.26 -9.57
C PHE A 35 0.85 -10.26 -9.26
N PHE A 36 0.93 -10.90 -8.09
CA PHE A 36 -0.03 -11.92 -7.67
C PHE A 36 -0.58 -11.61 -6.29
N ILE A 37 -1.89 -11.80 -6.10
CA ILE A 37 -2.58 -11.66 -4.82
C ILE A 37 -3.37 -12.95 -4.58
N GLY A 38 -3.11 -13.64 -3.47
CA GLY A 38 -3.80 -14.89 -3.15
C GLY A 38 -3.63 -15.99 -4.22
N GLY A 39 -2.55 -15.96 -4.99
CA GLY A 39 -2.31 -16.89 -6.11
C GLY A 39 -2.97 -16.50 -7.44
N TYR A 40 -3.76 -15.43 -7.47
CA TYR A 40 -4.36 -14.89 -8.70
C TYR A 40 -3.46 -13.81 -9.31
N PRO A 41 -3.26 -13.81 -10.64
CA PRO A 41 -2.54 -12.74 -11.31
C PRO A 41 -3.37 -11.47 -11.34
N PHE A 42 -2.78 -10.34 -10.95
CA PHE A 42 -3.39 -9.02 -11.05
C PHE A 42 -2.61 -8.17 -12.05
N THR A 43 -3.33 -7.61 -13.03
CA THR A 43 -2.74 -6.87 -14.15
C THR A 43 -3.38 -5.51 -14.30
N CYS A 44 -2.55 -4.48 -14.56
CA CYS A 44 -3.02 -3.13 -14.85
C CYS A 44 -2.32 -2.58 -16.10
N GLY A 45 -2.80 -2.97 -17.28
CA GLY A 45 -2.17 -2.58 -18.55
C GLY A 45 -0.67 -2.89 -18.59
N ASN A 46 0.15 -1.87 -18.83
CA ASN A 46 1.62 -1.94 -18.83
C ASN A 46 2.26 -1.43 -17.52
N ALA A 47 1.49 -1.28 -16.44
CA ALA A 47 2.00 -0.79 -15.17
C ALA A 47 2.99 -1.78 -14.55
N THR A 48 4.09 -1.25 -14.01
CA THR A 48 4.90 -1.94 -13.00
C THR A 48 4.27 -1.68 -11.64
N VAL A 49 4.09 -2.72 -10.83
CA VAL A 49 3.57 -2.61 -9.47
C VAL A 49 4.74 -2.48 -8.51
N SER A 50 4.79 -1.39 -7.75
CA SER A 50 5.84 -1.14 -6.78
C SER A 50 5.30 -1.36 -5.36
N VAL A 51 5.80 -2.38 -4.66
CA VAL A 51 5.50 -2.58 -3.23
C VAL A 51 6.58 -1.89 -2.41
N VAL A 52 6.19 -0.94 -1.57
CA VAL A 52 7.10 -0.08 -0.80
C VAL A 52 6.73 -0.07 0.68
N ASN A 53 7.67 0.28 1.55
CA ASN A 53 7.38 0.47 2.98
C ASN A 53 7.20 1.95 3.29
N GLY A 54 6.14 2.29 4.03
CA GLY A 54 5.95 3.65 4.56
C GLY A 54 5.47 4.66 3.51
N LEU A 55 4.58 4.24 2.60
CA LEU A 55 3.95 5.07 1.58
C LEU A 55 3.08 6.19 2.17
N GLY A 56 2.67 6.03 3.44
CA GLY A 56 1.76 6.93 4.15
C GLY A 56 0.30 6.78 3.72
N ASP A 57 0.02 5.80 2.85
CA ASP A 57 -1.30 5.36 2.38
C ASP A 57 -1.21 3.87 2.02
N LEU A 58 -2.34 3.18 1.82
CA LEU A 58 -2.35 1.77 1.40
C LEU A 58 -1.96 1.62 -0.08
N GLY A 59 -2.28 2.60 -0.91
CA GLY A 59 -1.99 2.63 -2.34
C GLY A 59 -1.83 4.05 -2.84
N LYS A 60 -1.08 4.23 -3.93
CA LYS A 60 -0.98 5.48 -4.68
C LYS A 60 -0.73 5.19 -6.15
N ALA A 61 -1.45 5.89 -7.01
CA ALA A 61 -1.19 5.88 -8.44
C ALA A 61 -1.31 7.27 -9.06
N SER A 62 -0.63 7.43 -10.19
CA SER A 62 -0.79 8.57 -11.08
C SER A 62 -0.88 8.10 -12.53
N PRO A 63 -1.67 8.78 -13.39
CA PRO A 63 -1.96 8.30 -14.74
C PRO A 63 -0.69 7.95 -15.53
N GLY A 64 -0.56 6.68 -15.92
CA GLY A 64 0.54 6.15 -16.73
C GLY A 64 1.94 6.18 -16.10
N GLN A 65 2.09 6.58 -14.83
CA GLN A 65 3.41 6.84 -14.22
C GLN A 65 3.69 5.98 -12.99
N LEU A 66 2.74 5.91 -12.05
CA LEU A 66 2.95 5.26 -10.76
C LEU A 66 1.79 4.31 -10.47
N LEU A 67 2.13 3.12 -9.98
CA LEU A 67 1.22 2.23 -9.27
C LEU A 67 2.01 1.62 -8.10
N ALA A 68 1.77 2.14 -6.91
CA ALA A 68 2.45 1.73 -5.69
C ALA A 68 1.46 1.23 -4.64
N LEU A 69 1.87 0.19 -3.93
CA LEU A 69 1.14 -0.40 -2.81
C LEU A 69 2.03 -0.40 -1.58
N ASP A 70 1.46 -0.13 -0.40
CA ASP A 70 2.22 -0.25 0.83
C ASP A 70 2.33 -1.71 1.28
N ALA A 71 3.52 -2.10 1.73
CA ALA A 71 3.80 -3.44 2.24
C ALA A 71 2.90 -3.83 3.43
N SER A 72 2.33 -2.86 4.17
CA SER A 72 1.36 -3.11 5.23
C SER A 72 0.08 -3.79 4.75
N LEU A 73 -0.23 -3.73 3.45
CA LEU A 73 -1.36 -4.45 2.85
C LEU A 73 -1.27 -5.97 3.06
N ASN A 74 -0.08 -6.53 3.28
CA ASN A 74 0.08 -7.94 3.62
C ASN A 74 -0.63 -8.37 4.92
N ASN A 75 -1.08 -7.40 5.74
CA ASN A 75 -1.87 -7.67 6.95
C ASN A 75 -3.38 -7.69 6.70
N TYR A 76 -3.83 -7.49 5.45
CA TYR A 76 -5.24 -7.43 5.09
C TYR A 76 -5.69 -8.70 4.35
N PRO A 77 -7.00 -9.02 4.35
CA PRO A 77 -7.55 -10.07 3.49
C PRO A 77 -7.24 -9.82 2.02
N VAL A 78 -7.09 -10.90 1.24
CA VAL A 78 -6.71 -10.84 -0.18
C VAL A 78 -7.67 -9.98 -1.01
N GLU A 79 -8.95 -9.94 -0.63
CA GLU A 79 -9.98 -9.14 -1.29
C GLU A 79 -9.78 -7.64 -1.06
N VAL A 80 -9.26 -7.25 0.11
CA VAL A 80 -8.92 -5.85 0.40
C VAL A 80 -7.67 -5.44 -0.38
N ILE A 81 -6.64 -6.29 -0.44
CA ILE A 81 -5.44 -6.03 -1.24
C ILE A 81 -5.83 -5.88 -2.71
N GLY A 82 -6.66 -6.79 -3.23
CA GLY A 82 -7.17 -6.75 -4.59
C GLY A 82 -8.00 -5.50 -4.87
N PHE A 83 -8.84 -5.08 -3.93
CA PHE A 83 -9.61 -3.84 -4.03
C PHE A 83 -8.71 -2.60 -4.13
N VAL A 84 -7.72 -2.47 -3.24
CA VAL A 84 -6.79 -1.33 -3.29
C VAL A 84 -6.00 -1.35 -4.60
N PHE A 85 -5.48 -2.50 -5.02
CA PHE A 85 -4.81 -2.62 -6.32
C PHE A 85 -5.71 -2.16 -7.49
N ALA A 86 -6.95 -2.63 -7.54
CA ALA A 86 -7.86 -2.34 -8.64
C ALA A 86 -8.29 -0.86 -8.64
N HIS A 87 -8.43 -0.27 -7.45
CA HIS A 87 -8.68 1.17 -7.27
C HIS A 87 -7.50 2.00 -7.80
N GLU A 88 -6.27 1.70 -7.38
CA GLU A 88 -5.07 2.38 -7.90
C GLU A 88 -4.89 2.15 -9.41
N CYS A 89 -5.27 0.97 -9.91
CA CYS A 89 -5.24 0.70 -11.34
C CYS A 89 -6.21 1.61 -12.12
N ALA A 90 -7.39 1.90 -11.57
CA ALA A 90 -8.32 2.84 -12.18
C ALA A 90 -7.68 4.24 -12.31
N HIS A 91 -7.00 4.72 -11.27
CA HIS A 91 -6.23 5.96 -11.32
C HIS A 91 -5.09 5.92 -12.33
N PHE A 92 -4.34 4.82 -12.40
CA PHE A 92 -3.29 4.62 -13.40
C PHE A 92 -3.84 4.70 -14.83
N MET A 93 -5.05 4.19 -15.06
CA MET A 93 -5.76 4.27 -16.34
C MET A 93 -6.41 5.63 -16.62
N GLY A 94 -6.28 6.60 -15.71
CA GLY A 94 -6.78 7.97 -15.89
C GLY A 94 -8.15 8.25 -15.28
N GLN A 95 -8.73 7.33 -14.51
CA GLN A 95 -9.93 7.61 -13.72
C GLN A 95 -9.55 8.42 -12.49
N MET A 96 -9.78 9.73 -12.51
CA MET A 96 -9.39 10.64 -11.41
C MET A 96 -10.46 10.79 -10.32
N ASN A 97 -11.69 10.30 -10.57
CA ASN A 97 -12.76 10.38 -9.60
C ASN A 97 -12.75 9.15 -8.68
N GLU A 98 -12.61 9.37 -7.38
CA GLU A 98 -12.51 8.31 -6.36
C GLU A 98 -13.70 7.33 -6.36
N ASP A 99 -14.93 7.84 -6.47
CA ASP A 99 -16.14 7.02 -6.49
C ASP A 99 -16.24 6.17 -7.76
N SER A 100 -15.72 6.70 -8.87
CA SER A 100 -15.61 5.95 -10.13
C SER A 100 -14.46 4.91 -10.08
N ALA A 101 -13.36 5.21 -9.39
CA ALA A 101 -12.29 4.25 -9.14
C ALA A 101 -12.77 3.09 -8.25
N ASP A 102 -13.51 3.39 -7.19
CA ASP A 102 -14.21 2.41 -6.35
C ASP A 102 -15.17 1.54 -7.19
N ALA A 103 -15.98 2.16 -8.06
CA ALA A 103 -16.88 1.44 -8.94
C ALA A 103 -16.15 0.47 -9.87
N MET A 104 -15.07 0.94 -10.51
CA MET A 104 -14.25 0.10 -11.40
C MET A 104 -13.59 -1.05 -10.63
N ALA A 105 -13.07 -0.81 -9.42
CA ALA A 105 -12.46 -1.83 -8.59
C ALA A 105 -13.46 -2.95 -8.22
N ILE A 106 -14.66 -2.57 -7.77
CA ILE A 106 -15.71 -3.52 -7.41
C ILE A 106 -16.19 -4.30 -8.63
N GLN A 107 -16.42 -3.63 -9.76
CA GLN A 107 -16.90 -4.28 -10.99
C GLN A 107 -15.84 -5.24 -11.55
N MET A 108 -14.57 -4.82 -11.59
CA MET A 108 -13.46 -5.65 -12.03
C MET A 108 -13.35 -6.92 -11.17
N GLY A 109 -13.39 -6.77 -9.84
CA GLY A 109 -13.25 -7.91 -8.96
C GLY A 109 -14.44 -8.86 -8.95
N LYS A 110 -15.66 -8.34 -9.15
CA LYS A 110 -16.83 -9.17 -9.39
C LYS A 110 -16.73 -9.93 -10.71
N GLN A 111 -16.36 -9.26 -11.81
CA GLN A 111 -16.23 -9.87 -13.13
C GLN A 111 -15.14 -10.95 -13.18
N GLN A 112 -14.03 -10.72 -12.49
CA GLN A 112 -12.91 -11.67 -12.40
C GLN A 112 -13.13 -12.76 -11.33
N GLY A 113 -14.19 -12.66 -10.54
CA GLY A 113 -14.62 -13.68 -9.59
C GLY A 113 -13.85 -13.72 -8.26
N TRP A 114 -12.95 -12.77 -7.99
CA TRP A 114 -12.21 -12.71 -6.72
C TRP A 114 -12.89 -11.85 -5.65
N ILE A 115 -13.92 -11.07 -5.98
CA ILE A 115 -14.84 -10.47 -4.99
C ILE A 115 -16.11 -11.31 -4.91
N SER A 116 -16.25 -12.06 -3.83
CA SER A 116 -17.50 -12.69 -3.42
C SER A 116 -18.34 -11.74 -2.55
N PRO A 117 -19.61 -12.07 -2.22
CA PRO A 117 -20.37 -11.30 -1.23
C PRO A 117 -19.66 -11.20 0.13
N TYR A 118 -18.91 -12.24 0.52
CA TYR A 118 -18.08 -12.20 1.73
C TYR A 118 -16.86 -11.29 1.56
N GLY A 119 -16.18 -11.36 0.41
CA GLY A 119 -15.08 -10.47 0.07
C GLY A 119 -15.48 -8.99 0.12
N LEU A 120 -16.67 -8.68 -0.38
CA LEU A 120 -17.25 -7.33 -0.29
C LEU A 120 -17.44 -6.87 1.16
N GLN A 121 -17.80 -7.77 2.08
CA GLN A 121 -17.88 -7.45 3.51
C GLN A 121 -16.50 -7.13 4.10
N GLN A 122 -15.45 -7.84 3.68
CA GLN A 122 -14.07 -7.55 4.11
C GLN A 122 -13.63 -6.16 3.63
N ILE A 123 -13.94 -5.81 2.38
CA ILE A 123 -13.67 -4.47 1.82
C ILE A 123 -14.46 -3.40 2.58
N CYS A 124 -15.74 -3.64 2.85
CA CYS A 124 -16.55 -2.73 3.66
C CYS A 124 -15.95 -2.52 5.06
N ALA A 125 -15.49 -3.59 5.72
CA ALA A 125 -14.87 -3.52 7.04
C ALA A 125 -13.57 -2.70 7.02
N SER A 126 -12.76 -2.79 5.95
CA SER A 126 -11.51 -2.04 5.84
C SER A 126 -11.71 -0.54 5.70
N VAL A 127 -12.82 -0.10 5.09
CA VAL A 127 -13.13 1.32 4.90
C VAL A 127 -14.05 1.90 5.98
N TYR A 128 -14.73 1.07 6.77
CA TYR A 128 -15.85 1.50 7.62
C TYR A 128 -15.51 2.62 8.62
N PHE A 129 -14.32 2.57 9.21
CA PHE A 129 -13.87 3.56 10.20
C PHE A 129 -13.17 4.78 9.59
N SER A 130 -13.09 4.87 8.26
CA SER A 130 -12.55 6.06 7.60
C SER A 130 -13.47 7.26 7.87
N ALA A 131 -12.88 8.35 8.37
CA ALA A 131 -13.59 9.62 8.54
C ALA A 131 -14.03 10.23 7.18
N GLY A 132 -13.45 9.75 6.08
CA GLY A 132 -13.58 10.36 4.76
C GLY A 132 -12.63 11.53 4.58
N SER A 133 -12.67 12.11 3.38
CA SER A 133 -11.91 13.32 3.02
C SER A 133 -12.77 14.16 2.08
N TRP A 134 -12.21 15.22 1.51
CA TRP A 134 -12.90 15.98 0.47
C TRP A 134 -13.09 15.17 -0.84
N THR A 135 -12.35 14.08 -1.00
CA THR A 135 -12.37 13.21 -2.18
C THR A 135 -13.00 11.84 -1.90
N HIS A 136 -12.83 11.29 -0.69
CA HIS A 136 -13.43 10.00 -0.29
C HIS A 136 -14.64 10.19 0.62
N PHE A 137 -15.71 9.44 0.35
CA PHE A 137 -16.84 9.34 1.26
C PHE A 137 -16.43 8.83 2.65
N PRO A 138 -17.11 9.26 3.72
CA PRO A 138 -17.01 8.61 5.03
C PRO A 138 -17.30 7.13 4.93
N GLY A 139 -16.64 6.32 5.75
CA GLY A 139 -16.62 4.86 5.67
C GLY A 139 -17.99 4.18 5.49
N PRO A 140 -19.03 4.50 6.29
CA PRO A 140 -20.36 3.91 6.12
C PRO A 140 -21.00 4.24 4.77
N MET A 141 -20.84 5.49 4.30
CA MET A 141 -21.34 5.89 2.98
C MET A 141 -20.55 5.25 1.86
N ARG A 142 -19.21 5.18 1.98
CA ARG A 142 -18.36 4.50 1.02
C ARG A 142 -18.76 3.03 0.88
N CYS A 143 -18.93 2.30 1.99
CA CYS A 143 -19.42 0.92 1.96
C CYS A 143 -20.80 0.80 1.29
N GLN A 144 -21.72 1.73 1.53
CA GLN A 144 -23.02 1.73 0.84
C GLN A 144 -22.86 1.85 -0.69
N ARG A 145 -21.95 2.72 -1.16
CA ARG A 145 -21.63 2.85 -2.60
C ARG A 145 -21.03 1.57 -3.16
N LEU A 146 -20.06 0.97 -2.48
CA LEU A 146 -19.44 -0.30 -2.90
C LEU A 146 -20.48 -1.42 -3.06
N MET A 147 -21.44 -1.53 -2.13
CA MET A 147 -22.54 -2.49 -2.23
C MET A 147 -23.47 -2.23 -3.42
N GLN A 148 -23.73 -0.96 -3.75
CA GLN A 148 -24.49 -0.59 -4.94
C GLN A 148 -23.75 -1.05 -6.20
N PHE A 149 -22.46 -0.69 -6.34
CA PHE A 149 -21.66 -1.08 -7.51
C PHE A 149 -21.58 -2.58 -7.71
N TYR A 150 -21.46 -3.34 -6.61
CA TYR A 150 -21.46 -4.80 -6.67
C TYR A 150 -22.81 -5.36 -7.16
N SER A 151 -23.91 -4.68 -6.90
CA SER A 151 -25.26 -5.13 -7.29
C SER A 151 -25.67 -4.70 -8.71
N SER A 152 -25.01 -3.69 -9.28
CA SER A 152 -25.40 -3.07 -10.55
C SER A 152 -24.75 -3.67 -11.81
N TYR A 153 -24.02 -4.78 -11.70
CA TYR A 153 -23.31 -5.42 -12.82
C TYR A 153 -23.62 -6.91 -12.96
#